data_AF-A0A417UMY5-F1
#
_entry.id   AF-A0A417UMY5-F1
#
_cell.length_a   1.000
_cell.length_b   1.000
_cell.length_c   1.000
_cell.angle_alpha   90.00
_cell.angle_beta   90.00
_cell.angle_gamma   90.00
#
_symmetry.space_group_name_H-M   'P 1'
#
loop_
_entity.id
_entity.type
_entity.pdbx_description
1 polymer ?
#
loop_
_entity_poly.entity_id
_entity_poly.type
_entity_poly.pdbx_seq_one_letter_code
_entity_poly.pdbx_strand_id
1 'polypeptide(L)'
;MLVRIVKRTFSGAEYCPEQKVLKLGGEGSTGVETLEFELPEEWAGMAVTVHVQQLDGTLPQPVLLGEDRCLEVDRMFTSSEKGLWMLRAMDGNGYCAMTRPARYECYETFTADGDTEITPSQYEAFVAQVLGAANTASQKAKDAQSAADRAEGAAGEAQKAKAAAADSVQQAKGEAESAQTAALSQSNCVVDGGNKKYKYFEIIVNNVEDLEVRNVIFWKGANMVLEGCKNIWFVNCTWEGINPNGVNKIWTCGIRLRGRMENGESIWCENIWIEGCIFQNVWYNPYVNNGRPQDVSDAAILP
;
A
#
# COMPACT_ATOMS: atom_id res chain seq x y z
N MET A 1 8.39 -51.20 28.90
CA MET A 1 8.85 -51.59 27.55
C MET A 1 8.65 -53.08 27.38
N LEU A 2 7.85 -53.50 26.40
CA LEU A 2 7.67 -54.92 26.08
C LEU A 2 8.94 -55.48 25.43
N VAL A 3 9.38 -56.66 25.84
CA VAL A 3 10.54 -57.39 25.33
C VAL A 3 10.10 -58.81 24.98
N ARG A 4 10.02 -59.11 23.68
CA ARG A 4 9.48 -60.39 23.20
C ARG A 4 10.59 -61.35 22.86
N ILE A 5 10.54 -62.56 23.41
CA ILE A 5 11.53 -63.60 23.15
C ILE A 5 10.99 -64.55 22.10
N VAL A 6 11.70 -64.62 20.97
CA VAL A 6 11.32 -65.45 19.83
C VAL A 6 12.23 -66.66 19.70
N LYS A 7 11.64 -67.82 19.40
CA LYS A 7 12.37 -69.02 18.99
C LYS A 7 12.68 -68.95 17.50
N ARG A 8 13.93 -69.17 17.13
CA ARG A 8 14.40 -69.26 15.75
C ARG A 8 14.97 -70.65 15.50
N THR A 9 14.61 -71.26 14.38
CA THR A 9 15.06 -72.59 13.98
C THR A 9 15.98 -72.49 12.78
N PHE A 10 17.24 -72.09 13.00
CA PHE A 10 18.30 -72.17 12.00
C PHE A 10 19.46 -72.93 12.65
N SER A 11 19.75 -74.15 12.19
CA SER A 11 20.76 -75.08 12.75
C SER A 11 20.57 -75.55 14.21
N GLY A 12 19.45 -75.23 14.85
CA GLY A 12 19.09 -75.60 16.22
C GLY A 12 17.94 -74.73 16.73
N ALA A 13 17.40 -75.01 17.92
CA ALA A 13 16.45 -74.10 18.57
C ALA A 13 17.22 -72.99 19.29
N GLU A 14 17.09 -71.76 18.83
CA GLU A 14 17.73 -70.59 19.43
C GLU A 14 16.69 -69.60 19.92
N TYR A 15 16.84 -69.11 21.14
CA TYR A 15 15.98 -68.06 21.69
C TYR A 15 16.69 -66.71 21.58
N CYS A 16 15.99 -65.70 21.09
CA CYS A 16 16.55 -64.35 20.95
C CYS A 16 15.46 -63.32 21.28
N PRO A 17 15.80 -62.18 21.90
CA PRO A 17 14.87 -61.06 21.93
C PRO A 17 14.61 -60.56 20.50
N GLU A 18 13.38 -60.17 20.21
CA GLU A 18 13.00 -59.51 18.97
C GLU A 18 13.69 -58.14 18.85
N GLN A 19 13.80 -57.43 19.97
CA GLN A 19 14.58 -56.21 20.13
C GLN A 19 16.08 -56.53 20.14
N LYS A 20 16.81 -56.03 19.14
CA LYS A 20 18.27 -56.24 19.03
C LYS A 20 19.07 -55.47 20.07
N VAL A 21 18.56 -54.32 20.51
CA VAL A 21 19.18 -53.44 21.51
C VAL A 21 18.08 -52.88 22.43
N LEU A 22 18.23 -53.02 23.75
CA LEU A 22 17.39 -52.30 24.71
C LEU A 22 17.92 -50.87 24.88
N LYS A 23 17.05 -49.87 24.76
CA LYS A 23 17.38 -48.46 24.97
C LYS A 23 16.74 -48.04 26.28
N LEU A 24 17.57 -47.73 27.27
CA LEU A 24 17.15 -47.50 28.66
C LEU A 24 17.56 -46.10 29.12
N GLY A 25 16.90 -45.59 30.16
CA GLY A 25 17.36 -44.38 30.86
C GLY A 25 18.75 -44.53 31.50
N GLY A 26 19.45 -43.39 31.68
CA GLY A 26 20.70 -43.31 32.45
C GLY A 26 20.48 -43.42 33.96
N GLU A 27 21.54 -43.24 34.76
CA GLU A 27 21.49 -43.42 36.23
C GLU A 27 20.36 -42.60 36.90
N GLY A 28 20.12 -41.36 36.45
CA GLY A 28 19.07 -40.48 36.96
C GLY A 28 17.62 -40.93 36.68
N SER A 29 17.43 -41.99 35.89
CA SER A 29 16.13 -42.57 35.55
C SER A 29 15.92 -43.97 36.15
N THR A 30 16.74 -44.36 37.12
CA THR A 30 16.57 -45.59 37.92
C THR A 30 15.13 -45.68 38.45
N GLY A 31 14.44 -46.78 38.16
CA GLY A 31 13.07 -47.04 38.60
C GLY A 31 11.95 -46.34 37.84
N VAL A 32 12.28 -45.58 36.79
CA VAL A 32 11.27 -44.92 35.92
C VAL A 32 10.76 -45.88 34.85
N GLU A 33 11.59 -46.81 34.39
CA GLU A 33 11.28 -47.75 33.31
C GLU A 33 11.13 -49.19 33.83
N THR A 34 10.18 -49.94 33.27
CA THR A 34 9.97 -51.37 33.56
C THR A 34 10.03 -52.17 32.26
N LEU A 35 10.80 -53.26 32.23
CA LEU A 35 10.82 -54.25 31.16
C LEU A 35 9.75 -55.31 31.41
N GLU A 36 8.95 -55.62 30.40
CA GLU A 36 7.92 -56.66 30.46
C GLU A 36 8.29 -57.76 29.46
N PHE A 37 8.46 -59.00 29.93
CA PHE A 37 8.97 -60.10 29.10
C PHE A 37 7.84 -61.02 28.61
N GLU A 38 7.63 -61.04 27.29
CA GLU A 38 6.82 -62.07 26.63
C GLU A 38 7.72 -63.27 26.29
N LEU A 39 7.56 -64.36 27.04
CA LEU A 39 8.39 -65.56 26.92
C LEU A 39 7.74 -66.60 26.00
N PRO A 40 8.53 -67.51 25.38
CA PRO A 40 7.99 -68.59 24.56
C PRO A 40 7.09 -69.53 25.38
N GLU A 41 6.07 -70.11 24.74
CA GLU A 41 5.16 -71.07 25.40
C GLU A 41 5.90 -72.25 26.04
N GLU A 42 7.02 -72.68 25.45
CA GLU A 42 7.82 -73.80 25.94
C GLU A 42 8.51 -73.49 27.28
N TRP A 43 8.58 -72.22 27.66
CA TRP A 43 9.13 -71.78 28.94
C TRP A 43 8.04 -71.64 30.02
N ALA A 44 6.80 -72.05 29.73
CA ALA A 44 5.73 -72.07 30.71
C ALA A 44 6.12 -72.96 31.92
N GLY A 45 6.03 -72.41 33.12
CA GLY A 45 6.39 -73.10 34.37
C GLY A 45 7.89 -73.18 34.66
N MET A 46 8.76 -72.59 33.81
CA MET A 46 10.19 -72.51 34.09
C MET A 46 10.53 -71.28 34.96
N ALA A 47 11.53 -71.42 35.81
CA ALA A 47 12.11 -70.29 36.54
C ALA A 47 13.04 -69.51 35.60
N VAL A 48 12.72 -68.24 35.34
CA VAL A 48 13.45 -67.40 34.38
C VAL A 48 14.20 -66.30 35.09
N THR A 49 15.50 -66.20 34.82
CA THR A 49 16.40 -65.20 35.40
C THR A 49 16.96 -64.28 34.32
N VAL A 50 17.03 -62.99 34.63
CA VAL A 50 17.68 -61.96 33.82
C VAL A 50 19.13 -61.86 34.27
N HIS A 51 20.04 -61.93 33.31
CA HIS A 51 21.47 -61.76 33.50
C HIS A 51 21.95 -60.53 32.73
N VAL A 52 22.81 -59.74 33.34
CA VAL A 52 23.43 -58.56 32.72
C VAL A 52 24.94 -58.66 32.86
N GLN A 53 25.64 -58.23 31.81
CA GLN A 53 27.06 -57.98 31.81
C GLN A 53 27.28 -56.52 31.42
N GLN A 54 27.86 -55.73 32.31
CA GLN A 54 28.17 -54.33 32.08
C GLN A 54 29.39 -54.19 31.15
N LEU A 55 29.62 -53.00 30.60
CA LEU A 55 30.69 -52.75 29.62
C LEU A 55 32.09 -53.14 30.13
N ASP A 56 32.34 -52.95 31.42
CA ASP A 56 33.61 -53.28 32.10
C ASP A 56 33.77 -54.79 32.38
N GLY A 57 32.76 -55.60 32.05
CA GLY A 57 32.71 -57.03 32.30
C GLY A 57 32.10 -57.40 33.65
N THR A 58 31.68 -56.44 34.47
CA THR A 58 30.98 -56.69 35.75
C THR A 58 29.69 -57.47 35.50
N LEU A 59 29.44 -58.47 36.35
CA LEU A 59 28.24 -59.31 36.32
C LEU A 59 27.42 -59.06 37.60
N PRO A 60 26.45 -58.11 37.56
CA PRO A 60 25.49 -57.93 38.65
C PRO A 60 24.74 -59.23 39.00
N GLN A 61 24.19 -59.28 40.22
CA GLN A 61 23.42 -60.44 40.66
C GLN A 61 22.22 -60.69 39.74
N PRO A 62 22.03 -61.91 39.21
CA PRO A 62 20.88 -62.22 38.36
C PRO A 62 19.55 -62.06 39.08
N VAL A 63 18.54 -61.55 38.38
CA VAL A 63 17.21 -61.30 38.94
C VAL A 63 16.22 -62.35 38.45
N LEU A 64 15.52 -63.01 39.36
CA LEU A 64 14.42 -63.93 39.04
C LEU A 64 13.18 -63.12 38.64
N LEU A 65 12.60 -63.41 37.49
CA LEU A 65 11.34 -62.79 37.05
C LEU A 65 10.16 -63.29 37.90
N GLY A 66 9.30 -62.36 38.30
CA GLY A 66 8.03 -62.66 38.95
C GLY A 66 7.01 -63.26 37.99
N GLU A 67 5.82 -63.60 38.52
CA GLU A 67 4.72 -64.15 37.72
C GLU A 67 4.21 -63.17 36.65
N ASP A 68 4.33 -61.86 36.92
CA ASP A 68 4.02 -60.76 36.00
C ASP A 68 5.07 -60.57 34.89
N ARG A 69 6.18 -61.31 34.96
CA ARG A 69 7.31 -61.26 34.01
C ARG A 69 7.86 -59.85 33.81
N CYS A 70 7.77 -59.01 34.83
CA CYS A 70 8.27 -57.64 34.81
C CYS A 70 9.61 -57.50 35.55
N LEU A 71 10.43 -56.55 35.11
CA LEU A 71 11.68 -56.17 35.76
C LEU A 71 11.83 -54.65 35.72
N GLU A 72 11.91 -54.02 36.89
CA GLU A 72 12.24 -52.61 37.00
C GLU A 72 13.70 -52.37 36.56
N VAL A 73 13.91 -51.34 35.74
CA VAL A 73 15.24 -50.96 35.28
C VAL A 73 15.95 -50.21 36.40
N ASP A 74 16.93 -50.86 37.00
CA ASP A 74 17.72 -50.33 38.10
C ASP A 74 19.22 -50.25 37.76
N ARG A 75 20.05 -50.09 38.80
CA ARG A 75 21.52 -50.03 38.70
C ARG A 75 22.16 -51.28 38.10
N MET A 76 21.44 -52.41 38.00
CA MET A 76 21.88 -53.56 37.22
C MET A 76 22.20 -53.16 35.78
N PHE A 77 21.38 -52.29 35.19
CA PHE A 77 21.56 -51.72 33.85
C PHE A 77 22.21 -50.33 33.90
N THR A 78 21.67 -49.41 34.72
CA THR A 78 21.95 -47.97 34.61
C THR A 78 23.32 -47.55 35.14
N SER A 79 24.03 -48.41 35.86
CA SER A 79 25.42 -48.15 36.31
C SER A 79 26.46 -48.29 35.19
N SER A 80 26.06 -48.69 33.98
CA SER A 80 26.93 -48.74 32.81
C SER A 80 26.21 -48.22 31.57
N GLU A 81 26.88 -47.40 30.76
CA GLU A 81 26.31 -46.79 29.55
C GLU A 81 25.82 -47.82 28.52
N LYS A 82 26.33 -49.05 28.59
CA LYS A 82 25.98 -50.16 27.69
C LYS A 82 26.44 -51.49 28.26
N GLY A 83 25.93 -52.57 27.68
CA GLY A 83 26.41 -53.91 28.00
C GLY A 83 25.63 -54.99 27.26
N LEU A 84 25.70 -56.21 27.78
CA LEU A 84 24.95 -57.36 27.29
C LEU A 84 23.94 -57.81 28.34
N TRP A 85 22.85 -58.41 27.89
CA TRP A 85 21.87 -59.05 28.76
C TRP A 85 21.35 -60.33 28.10
N MET A 86 20.84 -61.25 28.92
CA MET A 86 20.21 -62.48 28.43
C MET A 86 19.23 -63.05 29.46
N LEU A 87 18.35 -63.93 29.00
CA LEU A 87 17.52 -64.73 29.88
C LEU A 87 18.03 -66.17 29.97
N ARG A 88 17.88 -66.74 31.17
CA ARG A 88 18.11 -68.16 31.45
C ARG A 88 16.86 -68.74 32.10
N ALA A 89 16.26 -69.73 31.44
CA ALA A 89 15.13 -70.50 31.93
C ALA A 89 15.60 -71.87 32.43
N MET A 90 15.16 -72.28 33.61
CA MET A 90 15.41 -73.61 34.17
C MET A 90 14.11 -74.31 34.56
N ASP A 91 14.01 -75.60 34.27
CA ASP A 91 12.95 -76.45 34.82
C ASP A 91 13.39 -77.16 36.10
N GLY A 92 12.45 -77.83 36.77
CA GLY A 92 12.74 -78.63 37.97
C GLY A 92 13.53 -79.91 37.71
N ASN A 93 13.80 -80.26 36.45
CA ASN A 93 14.49 -81.49 36.04
C ASN A 93 15.93 -81.22 35.55
N GLY A 94 16.40 -79.97 35.60
CA GLY A 94 17.74 -79.56 35.20
C GLY A 94 17.91 -79.20 33.72
N TYR A 95 16.83 -79.15 32.92
CA TYR A 95 16.86 -78.58 31.58
C TYR A 95 17.05 -77.07 31.65
N CYS A 96 17.93 -76.55 30.80
CA CYS A 96 18.26 -75.12 30.74
C CYS A 96 18.15 -74.61 29.31
N ALA A 97 17.27 -73.63 29.10
CA ALA A 97 17.17 -72.86 27.87
C ALA A 97 17.69 -71.43 28.11
N MET A 98 18.38 -70.87 27.12
CA MET A 98 19.01 -69.56 27.23
C MET A 98 18.75 -68.74 25.97
N THR A 99 18.58 -67.43 26.12
CA THR A 99 18.64 -66.54 24.95
C THR A 99 20.09 -66.31 24.53
N ARG A 100 20.31 -65.93 23.27
CA ARG A 100 21.58 -65.29 22.90
C ARG A 100 21.73 -63.96 23.66
N PRO A 101 22.94 -63.61 24.14
CA PRO A 101 23.21 -62.29 24.68
C PRO A 101 22.85 -61.20 23.67
N ALA A 102 22.04 -60.23 24.11
CA ALA A 102 21.64 -59.06 23.35
C ALA A 102 22.20 -57.80 24.00
N ARG A 103 22.27 -56.69 23.24
CA ARG A 103 22.86 -55.44 23.75
C ARG A 103 21.83 -54.61 24.50
N TYR A 104 22.31 -53.80 25.44
CA TYR A 104 21.56 -52.66 25.97
C TYR A 104 22.45 -51.40 25.92
N GLU A 105 21.82 -50.24 25.85
CA GLU A 105 22.46 -48.92 25.86
C GLU A 105 21.61 -47.94 26.69
N CYS A 106 22.24 -47.21 27.60
CA CYS A 106 21.63 -46.17 28.42
C CYS A 106 21.89 -44.78 27.81
N TYR A 107 20.89 -43.89 27.77
CA TYR A 107 21.07 -42.51 27.29
C TYR A 107 21.41 -41.54 28.42
N GLU A 108 22.19 -40.50 28.11
CA GLU A 108 22.47 -39.40 29.03
C GLU A 108 21.20 -38.58 29.29
N THR A 109 20.87 -38.37 30.57
CA THR A 109 19.86 -37.40 30.98
C THR A 109 20.55 -36.06 31.19
N PHE A 110 20.14 -35.01 30.47
CA PHE A 110 20.67 -33.66 30.68
C PHE A 110 20.43 -33.19 32.12
N THR A 111 21.46 -32.64 32.78
CA THR A 111 21.29 -31.88 34.02
C THR A 111 20.58 -30.57 33.69
N ALA A 112 19.32 -30.42 34.07
CA ALA A 112 18.63 -29.14 33.99
C ALA A 112 19.11 -28.26 35.15
N ASP A 113 20.22 -27.54 34.96
CA ASP A 113 20.58 -26.44 35.86
C ASP A 113 19.56 -25.31 35.64
N GLY A 114 18.52 -25.21 36.48
CA GLY A 114 17.42 -24.29 36.16
C GLY A 114 16.32 -23.99 37.18
N ASP A 115 16.58 -24.01 38.50
CA ASP A 115 15.65 -23.46 39.50
C ASP A 115 16.09 -22.04 39.92
N THR A 116 16.09 -21.07 38.99
CA THR A 116 16.24 -19.66 39.38
C THR A 116 14.85 -19.02 39.45
N GLU A 117 14.28 -18.92 40.65
CA GLU A 117 13.03 -18.18 40.88
C GLU A 117 13.25 -16.68 40.59
N ILE A 118 12.40 -16.09 39.74
CA ILE A 118 12.34 -14.64 39.55
C ILE A 118 11.81 -14.02 40.84
N THR A 119 12.54 -13.06 41.40
CA THR A 119 12.12 -12.42 42.65
C THR A 119 10.98 -11.42 42.39
N PRO A 120 10.03 -11.23 43.33
CA PRO A 120 8.94 -10.27 43.20
C PRO A 120 9.40 -8.85 42.81
N SER A 121 10.57 -8.42 43.31
CA SER A 121 11.17 -7.12 42.98
C SER A 121 11.57 -6.97 41.52
N GLN A 122 12.00 -8.03 40.86
CA GLN A 122 12.35 -8.01 39.42
C GLN A 122 11.09 -7.89 38.57
N TYR A 123 10.01 -8.57 38.98
CA TYR A 123 8.71 -8.45 38.33
C TYR A 123 8.12 -7.04 38.47
N GLU A 124 8.15 -6.46 39.68
CA GLU A 124 7.66 -5.10 39.91
C GLU A 124 8.43 -4.05 39.10
N ALA A 125 9.76 -4.17 39.02
CA ALA A 125 10.60 -3.27 38.21
C ALA A 125 10.25 -3.36 36.72
N PHE A 126 10.02 -4.58 36.21
CA PHE A 126 9.59 -4.81 34.85
C PHE A 126 8.20 -4.19 34.57
N VAL A 127 7.23 -4.42 35.46
CA VAL A 127 5.88 -3.84 35.34
C VAL A 127 5.94 -2.31 35.34
N ALA A 128 6.73 -1.70 36.24
CA ALA A 128 6.90 -0.25 36.28
C ALA A 128 7.49 0.30 34.98
N GLN A 129 8.48 -0.39 34.39
CA GLN A 129 9.07 0.00 33.11
C GLN A 129 8.06 -0.08 31.96
N VAL A 130 7.27 -1.16 31.90
CA VAL A 130 6.23 -1.35 30.88
C VAL A 130 5.15 -0.27 30.99
N LEU A 131 4.69 0.03 32.20
CA LEU A 131 3.71 1.10 32.44
C LEU A 131 4.26 2.48 32.05
N GLY A 132 5.52 2.76 32.38
CA GLY A 132 6.19 4.01 31.98
C GLY A 132 6.29 4.16 30.46
N ALA A 133 6.68 3.09 29.77
CA ALA A 133 6.73 3.07 28.31
C ALA A 133 5.33 3.23 27.68
N ALA A 134 4.31 2.56 28.21
CA ALA A 134 2.94 2.64 27.73
C ALA A 134 2.36 4.06 27.90
N ASN A 135 2.59 4.71 29.04
CA ASN A 135 2.16 6.09 29.28
C ASN A 135 2.85 7.08 28.32
N THR A 136 4.15 6.90 28.09
CA THR A 136 4.90 7.72 27.13
C THR A 136 4.38 7.55 25.70
N ALA A 137 4.09 6.31 25.30
CA ALA A 137 3.52 6.01 23.99
C ALA A 137 2.12 6.64 23.83
N SER A 138 1.28 6.55 24.86
CA SER A 138 -0.06 7.15 24.88
C SER A 138 -0.02 8.68 24.73
N GLN A 139 0.91 9.36 25.43
CA GLN A 139 1.05 10.80 25.30
C GLN A 139 1.53 11.20 23.90
N LYS A 140 2.54 10.50 23.35
CA LYS A 140 3.01 10.76 21.97
C LYS A 140 1.90 10.55 20.93
N ALA A 141 1.03 9.56 21.13
CA ALA A 141 -0.12 9.35 20.24
C ALA A 141 -1.11 10.53 20.29
N LYS A 142 -1.40 11.07 21.48
CA LYS A 142 -2.26 12.26 21.62
C LYS A 142 -1.65 13.50 20.97
N ASP A 143 -0.35 13.72 21.16
CA ASP A 143 0.36 14.85 20.57
C ASP A 143 0.39 14.76 19.04
N ALA A 144 0.60 13.55 18.50
CA ALA A 144 0.53 13.27 17.07
C ALA A 144 -0.86 13.53 16.50
N GLN A 145 -1.93 13.12 17.20
CA GLN A 145 -3.31 13.41 16.78
C GLN A 145 -3.57 14.92 16.76
N SER A 146 -3.17 15.65 17.81
CA SER A 146 -3.32 17.10 17.86
C SER A 146 -2.51 17.84 16.79
N ALA A 147 -1.39 17.27 16.35
CA ALA A 147 -0.63 17.80 15.21
C ALA A 147 -1.34 17.53 13.88
N ALA A 148 -1.95 16.35 13.71
CA ALA A 148 -2.73 16.00 12.53
C ALA A 148 -3.97 16.92 12.39
N ASP A 149 -4.73 17.13 13.47
CA ASP A 149 -5.92 18.00 13.46
C ASP A 149 -5.56 19.45 13.06
N ARG A 150 -4.43 19.96 13.56
CA ARG A 150 -3.92 21.29 13.17
C ARG A 150 -3.51 21.35 11.70
N ALA A 151 -2.87 20.30 11.19
CA ALA A 151 -2.47 20.22 9.79
C ALA A 151 -3.69 20.17 8.87
N GLU A 152 -4.74 19.43 9.24
CA GLU A 152 -6.01 19.38 8.51
C GLU A 152 -6.71 20.74 8.51
N GLY A 153 -6.74 21.43 9.66
CA GLY A 153 -7.26 22.80 9.76
C GLY A 153 -6.52 23.77 8.82
N ALA A 154 -5.19 23.76 8.84
CA ALA A 154 -4.37 24.60 7.98
C ALA A 154 -4.57 24.29 6.47
N ALA A 155 -4.71 23.01 6.11
CA ALA A 155 -5.02 22.61 4.74
C ALA A 155 -6.39 23.12 4.29
N GLY A 156 -7.40 23.06 5.18
CA GLY A 156 -8.72 23.62 4.95
C GLY A 156 -8.71 25.14 4.72
N GLU A 157 -7.94 25.87 5.52
CA GLU A 157 -7.76 27.32 5.34
C GLU A 157 -7.05 27.67 4.03
N ALA A 158 -5.97 26.94 3.68
CA ALA A 158 -5.26 27.14 2.43
C ALA A 158 -6.18 26.89 1.21
N GLN A 159 -7.05 25.88 1.26
CA GLN A 159 -8.00 25.60 0.19
C GLN A 159 -9.06 26.71 0.07
N LYS A 160 -9.56 27.26 1.18
CA LYS A 160 -10.47 28.41 1.17
C LYS A 160 -9.79 29.65 0.58
N ALA A 161 -8.55 29.93 0.96
CA ALA A 161 -7.78 31.05 0.41
C ALA A 161 -7.56 30.91 -1.10
N LYS A 162 -7.27 29.68 -1.58
CA LYS A 162 -7.15 29.39 -3.01
C LYS A 162 -8.46 29.62 -3.77
N ALA A 163 -9.60 29.20 -3.21
CA ALA A 163 -10.90 29.44 -3.82
C ALA A 163 -11.22 30.95 -3.90
N ALA A 164 -11.05 31.67 -2.80
CA ALA A 164 -11.25 33.12 -2.76
C ALA A 164 -10.36 33.87 -3.77
N ALA A 165 -9.10 33.44 -3.94
CA ALA A 165 -8.21 34.00 -4.95
C ALA A 165 -8.68 33.74 -6.38
N ALA A 166 -9.17 32.52 -6.67
CA ALA A 166 -9.73 32.18 -7.98
C ALA A 166 -10.98 33.00 -8.29
N ASP A 167 -11.89 33.15 -7.32
CA ASP A 167 -13.09 33.98 -7.45
C ASP A 167 -12.73 35.45 -7.70
N SER A 168 -11.75 35.98 -6.96
CA SER A 168 -11.25 37.35 -7.14
C SER A 168 -10.66 37.57 -8.54
N VAL A 169 -9.89 36.61 -9.06
CA VAL A 169 -9.36 36.67 -10.44
C VAL A 169 -10.49 36.64 -11.47
N GLN A 170 -11.52 35.83 -11.25
CA GLN A 170 -12.66 35.75 -12.16
C GLN A 170 -13.49 37.03 -12.15
N GLN A 171 -13.72 37.63 -10.97
CA GLN A 171 -14.37 38.92 -10.83
C GLN A 171 -13.57 40.03 -11.53
N ALA A 172 -12.26 40.11 -11.28
CA ALA A 172 -11.40 41.10 -11.92
C ALA A 172 -11.38 40.98 -13.45
N LYS A 173 -11.46 39.76 -13.99
CA LYS A 173 -11.64 39.55 -15.43
C LYS A 173 -12.97 40.10 -15.93
N GLY A 174 -14.07 39.80 -15.25
CA GLY A 174 -15.40 40.31 -15.63
C GLY A 174 -15.49 41.84 -15.57
N GLU A 175 -14.89 42.45 -14.53
CA GLU A 175 -14.79 43.91 -14.40
C GLU A 175 -13.95 44.53 -15.52
N ALA A 176 -12.82 43.92 -15.89
CA ALA A 176 -11.99 44.39 -17.00
C ALA A 176 -12.70 44.28 -18.35
N GLU A 177 -13.42 43.18 -18.61
CA GLU A 177 -14.23 43.00 -19.82
C GLU A 177 -15.36 44.05 -19.91
N SER A 178 -16.02 44.33 -18.78
CA SER A 178 -17.08 45.33 -18.68
C SER A 178 -16.55 46.76 -18.88
N ALA A 179 -15.42 47.10 -18.25
CA ALA A 179 -14.79 48.41 -18.36
C ALA A 179 -14.32 48.71 -19.79
N GLN A 180 -13.73 47.72 -20.47
CA GLN A 180 -13.33 47.87 -21.87
C GLN A 180 -14.54 48.10 -22.78
N THR A 181 -15.63 47.36 -22.58
CA THR A 181 -16.87 47.53 -23.36
C THR A 181 -17.49 48.90 -23.13
N ALA A 182 -17.51 49.37 -21.89
CA ALA A 182 -18.00 50.71 -21.55
C ALA A 182 -17.13 51.81 -22.16
N ALA A 183 -15.80 51.65 -22.17
CA ALA A 183 -14.88 52.60 -22.79
C ALA A 183 -15.08 52.70 -24.30
N LEU A 184 -15.29 51.56 -24.98
CA LEU A 184 -15.57 51.52 -26.42
C LEU A 184 -16.94 52.11 -26.79
N SER A 185 -17.82 52.33 -25.82
CA SER A 185 -19.15 52.91 -26.02
C SER A 185 -19.17 54.43 -25.79
N GLN A 186 -18.03 55.07 -25.56
CA GLN A 186 -17.91 56.51 -25.35
C GLN A 186 -17.40 57.21 -26.61
N SER A 187 -18.04 58.33 -26.94
CA SER A 187 -17.60 59.24 -28.00
C SER A 187 -16.55 60.22 -27.48
N ASN A 188 -15.77 60.83 -28.38
CA ASN A 188 -14.79 61.88 -28.08
C ASN A 188 -13.72 61.44 -27.08
N CYS A 189 -13.22 60.21 -27.20
CA CYS A 189 -12.23 59.69 -26.25
C CYS A 189 -11.13 58.85 -26.93
N VAL A 190 -10.06 58.65 -26.17
CA VAL A 190 -8.95 57.77 -26.54
C VAL A 190 -8.87 56.63 -25.54
N VAL A 191 -8.98 55.41 -26.03
CA VAL A 191 -8.89 54.17 -25.25
C VAL A 191 -7.55 53.51 -25.53
N ASP A 192 -6.63 53.59 -24.59
CA ASP A 192 -5.30 52.95 -24.69
C ASP A 192 -5.26 51.64 -23.89
N GLY A 193 -5.11 50.52 -24.60
CA GLY A 193 -5.02 49.18 -24.00
C GLY A 193 -3.67 48.86 -23.39
N GLY A 194 -2.63 49.67 -23.61
CA GLY A 194 -1.29 49.43 -23.08
C GLY A 194 -0.70 48.06 -23.46
N ASN A 195 -1.03 47.56 -24.65
CA ASN A 195 -0.69 46.22 -25.16
C ASN A 195 -1.23 45.05 -24.32
N LYS A 196 -2.32 45.26 -23.57
CA LYS A 196 -2.97 44.20 -22.80
C LYS A 196 -3.93 43.39 -23.66
N LYS A 197 -4.09 42.11 -23.28
CA LYS A 197 -5.07 41.19 -23.88
C LYS A 197 -6.43 41.36 -23.23
N TYR A 198 -7.45 41.55 -24.06
CA TYR A 198 -8.84 41.66 -23.67
C TYR A 198 -9.61 40.54 -24.33
N LYS A 199 -10.08 39.60 -23.50
CA LYS A 199 -10.98 38.57 -23.97
C LYS A 199 -12.37 39.19 -24.15
N TYR A 200 -13.07 38.81 -25.20
CA TYR A 200 -14.47 39.18 -25.37
C TYR A 200 -15.23 38.01 -25.99
N PHE A 201 -16.53 37.93 -25.70
CA PHE A 201 -17.42 37.10 -26.51
C PHE A 201 -17.99 37.95 -27.64
N GLU A 202 -18.66 39.04 -27.26
CA GLU A 202 -19.27 40.00 -28.18
C GLU A 202 -18.96 41.42 -27.72
N ILE A 203 -18.66 42.31 -28.67
CA ILE A 203 -18.56 43.75 -28.46
C ILE A 203 -19.46 44.41 -29.51
N ILE A 204 -20.38 45.26 -29.05
CA ILE A 204 -21.23 46.06 -29.93
C ILE A 204 -20.96 47.52 -29.59
N VAL A 205 -20.45 48.26 -30.55
CA VAL A 205 -20.23 49.69 -30.49
C VAL A 205 -21.30 50.33 -31.34
N ASN A 206 -22.20 51.11 -30.73
CA ASN A 206 -23.38 51.63 -31.41
C ASN A 206 -23.41 53.16 -31.29
N ASN A 207 -23.52 53.85 -32.42
CA ASN A 207 -23.65 55.30 -32.49
C ASN A 207 -22.55 56.07 -31.73
N VAL A 208 -21.32 55.57 -31.80
CA VAL A 208 -20.14 56.22 -31.21
C VAL A 208 -19.46 57.08 -32.26
N GLU A 209 -18.98 58.24 -31.84
CA GLU A 209 -18.30 59.21 -32.70
C GLU A 209 -16.96 59.63 -32.10
N ASP A 210 -15.94 59.83 -32.93
CA ASP A 210 -14.63 60.38 -32.52
C ASP A 210 -13.95 59.54 -31.42
N LEU A 211 -13.80 58.24 -31.67
CA LEU A 211 -13.15 57.29 -30.77
C LEU A 211 -11.84 56.79 -31.37
N GLU A 212 -10.74 56.97 -30.65
CA GLU A 212 -9.46 56.30 -30.94
C GLU A 212 -9.26 55.14 -29.97
N VAL A 213 -9.04 53.95 -30.49
CA VAL A 213 -8.67 52.76 -29.74
C VAL A 213 -7.25 52.38 -30.13
N ARG A 214 -6.33 52.33 -29.17
CA ARG A 214 -4.94 52.03 -29.47
C ARG A 214 -4.29 51.03 -28.54
N ASN A 215 -3.31 50.29 -29.07
CA ASN A 215 -2.51 49.32 -28.31
C ASN A 215 -3.38 48.28 -27.56
N VAL A 216 -4.52 47.88 -28.14
CA VAL A 216 -5.42 46.86 -27.56
C VAL A 216 -5.20 45.54 -28.26
N ILE A 217 -5.05 44.45 -27.51
CA ILE A 217 -5.05 43.09 -28.07
C ILE A 217 -6.43 42.46 -27.83
N PHE A 218 -7.28 42.50 -28.84
CA PHE A 218 -8.57 41.82 -28.90
C PHE A 218 -8.36 40.31 -29.06
N TRP A 219 -8.57 39.56 -27.98
CA TRP A 219 -8.13 38.17 -27.88
C TRP A 219 -9.28 37.18 -27.75
N LYS A 220 -9.22 36.06 -28.48
CA LYS A 220 -10.23 34.98 -28.42
C LYS A 220 -11.67 35.46 -28.53
N GLY A 221 -11.87 36.53 -29.31
CA GLY A 221 -13.17 37.11 -29.64
C GLY A 221 -14.05 36.18 -30.47
N ALA A 222 -15.37 36.37 -30.39
CA ALA A 222 -16.29 35.82 -31.38
C ALA A 222 -16.87 36.90 -32.29
N ASN A 223 -17.38 38.02 -31.76
CA ASN A 223 -18.10 39.01 -32.58
C ASN A 223 -17.77 40.44 -32.15
N MET A 224 -17.28 41.30 -33.04
CA MET A 224 -17.18 42.74 -32.79
C MET A 224 -17.94 43.47 -33.89
N VAL A 225 -18.87 44.33 -33.50
CA VAL A 225 -19.76 45.04 -34.43
C VAL A 225 -19.71 46.53 -34.12
N LEU A 226 -19.50 47.34 -35.16
CA LEU A 226 -19.70 48.78 -35.12
C LEU A 226 -20.99 49.08 -35.89
N GLU A 227 -21.91 49.83 -35.29
CA GLU A 227 -23.24 50.12 -35.84
C GLU A 227 -23.47 51.64 -35.88
N GLY A 228 -23.48 52.21 -37.09
CA GLY A 228 -23.70 53.64 -37.29
C GLY A 228 -22.67 54.55 -36.60
N CYS A 229 -21.45 54.06 -36.37
CA CYS A 229 -20.36 54.81 -35.76
C CYS A 229 -19.66 55.75 -36.75
N LYS A 230 -19.16 56.89 -36.29
CA LYS A 230 -18.42 57.85 -37.12
C LYS A 230 -17.04 58.13 -36.56
N ASN A 231 -16.07 58.35 -37.44
CA ASN A 231 -14.73 58.77 -37.04
C ASN A 231 -14.10 57.85 -35.97
N ILE A 232 -13.89 56.58 -36.31
CA ILE A 232 -13.33 55.58 -35.38
C ILE A 232 -11.93 55.19 -35.85
N TRP A 233 -10.94 55.27 -34.98
CA TRP A 233 -9.56 54.88 -35.27
C TRP A 233 -9.17 53.67 -34.43
N PHE A 234 -8.75 52.59 -35.07
CA PHE A 234 -8.01 51.51 -34.44
C PHE A 234 -6.53 51.65 -34.80
N VAL A 235 -5.68 51.90 -33.80
CA VAL A 235 -4.25 52.18 -34.01
C VAL A 235 -3.41 51.15 -33.25
N ASN A 236 -2.52 50.44 -33.94
CA ASN A 236 -1.62 49.43 -33.32
C ASN A 236 -2.38 48.39 -32.47
N CYS A 237 -3.61 48.05 -32.87
CA CYS A 237 -4.40 47.02 -32.19
C CYS A 237 -4.14 45.64 -32.81
N THR A 238 -4.37 44.58 -32.06
CA THR A 238 -4.21 43.20 -32.54
C THR A 238 -5.49 42.41 -32.31
N TRP A 239 -6.03 41.79 -33.35
CA TRP A 239 -7.05 40.75 -33.25
C TRP A 239 -6.38 39.39 -33.28
N GLU A 240 -6.37 38.68 -32.15
CA GLU A 240 -5.66 37.41 -31.98
C GLU A 240 -6.62 36.27 -31.60
N GLY A 241 -6.65 35.22 -32.41
CA GLY A 241 -7.35 33.97 -32.05
C GLY A 241 -8.88 34.05 -32.13
N ILE A 242 -9.40 34.92 -33.00
CA ILE A 242 -10.84 35.12 -33.21
C ILE A 242 -11.46 33.84 -33.76
N ASN A 243 -12.45 33.28 -33.07
CA ASN A 243 -13.08 32.01 -33.46
C ASN A 243 -14.51 31.87 -32.91
N PRO A 244 -15.32 30.91 -33.40
CA PRO A 244 -16.73 30.78 -33.02
C PRO A 244 -17.01 30.41 -31.57
N ASN A 245 -15.97 30.07 -30.79
CA ASN A 245 -16.01 29.74 -29.36
C ASN A 245 -17.15 28.76 -28.96
N GLY A 246 -17.56 27.88 -29.89
CA GLY A 246 -18.53 26.81 -29.66
C GLY A 246 -20.02 27.15 -29.84
N VAL A 247 -20.41 28.37 -30.24
CA VAL A 247 -21.81 28.80 -30.12
C VAL A 247 -22.50 29.13 -31.45
N ASN A 248 -21.85 29.83 -32.40
CA ASN A 248 -22.41 30.05 -33.74
C ASN A 248 -21.37 30.55 -34.75
N LYS A 249 -21.17 29.81 -35.86
CA LYS A 249 -20.18 30.11 -36.91
C LYS A 249 -20.56 31.31 -37.78
N ILE A 250 -21.85 31.64 -37.90
CA ILE A 250 -22.33 32.66 -38.84
C ILE A 250 -21.91 34.06 -38.39
N TRP A 251 -21.86 34.29 -37.09
CA TRP A 251 -21.64 35.64 -36.54
C TRP A 251 -20.18 35.97 -36.27
N THR A 252 -19.27 35.00 -36.38
CA THR A 252 -17.87 35.17 -36.01
C THR A 252 -17.12 36.13 -36.93
N CYS A 253 -16.53 37.20 -36.39
CA CYS A 253 -15.73 38.15 -37.16
C CYS A 253 -14.77 38.94 -36.26
N GLY A 254 -13.65 39.40 -36.84
CA GLY A 254 -12.71 40.29 -36.15
C GLY A 254 -13.33 41.66 -35.90
N ILE A 255 -13.87 42.27 -36.97
CA ILE A 255 -14.66 43.51 -36.94
C ILE A 255 -15.74 43.42 -38.04
N ARG A 256 -16.97 43.84 -37.73
CA ARG A 256 -18.06 44.00 -38.70
C ARG A 256 -18.61 45.42 -38.62
N LEU A 257 -18.89 46.02 -39.77
CA LEU A 257 -19.55 47.32 -39.88
C LEU A 257 -21.01 47.10 -40.28
N ARG A 258 -21.95 47.77 -39.62
CA ARG A 258 -23.38 47.67 -39.94
C ARG A 258 -24.06 49.03 -39.91
N GLY A 259 -25.13 49.15 -40.68
CA GLY A 259 -26.08 50.23 -40.54
C GLY A 259 -26.90 50.07 -39.26
N ARG A 260 -26.99 51.14 -38.46
CA ARG A 260 -27.95 51.28 -37.36
C ARG A 260 -29.28 51.77 -37.94
N MET A 261 -30.39 51.17 -37.54
CA MET A 261 -31.71 51.70 -37.91
C MET A 261 -32.14 52.76 -36.91
N GLU A 262 -32.42 53.97 -37.39
CA GLU A 262 -32.98 55.05 -36.59
C GLU A 262 -34.09 55.74 -37.39
N ASN A 263 -35.28 55.85 -36.81
CA ASN A 263 -36.45 56.49 -37.44
C ASN A 263 -36.79 55.99 -38.86
N GLY A 264 -36.48 54.73 -39.16
CA GLY A 264 -36.73 54.12 -40.47
C GLY A 264 -35.62 54.34 -41.50
N GLU A 265 -34.58 55.09 -41.16
CA GLU A 265 -33.39 55.30 -41.98
C GLU A 265 -32.23 54.43 -41.47
N SER A 266 -31.37 54.01 -42.40
CA SER A 266 -30.15 53.25 -42.07
C SER A 266 -28.97 54.20 -42.00
N ILE A 267 -28.42 54.37 -40.81
CA ILE A 267 -27.23 55.18 -40.54
C ILE A 267 -26.01 54.27 -40.58
N TRP A 268 -25.19 54.42 -41.61
CA TRP A 268 -24.01 53.61 -41.83
C TRP A 268 -22.82 54.09 -41.02
N CYS A 269 -21.85 53.20 -40.80
CA CYS A 269 -20.56 53.61 -40.29
C CYS A 269 -19.85 54.52 -41.31
N GLU A 270 -19.24 55.60 -40.83
CA GLU A 270 -18.49 56.55 -41.66
C GLU A 270 -17.09 56.72 -41.07
N ASN A 271 -16.07 56.83 -41.92
CA ASN A 271 -14.71 57.18 -41.50
C ASN A 271 -14.15 56.22 -40.41
N ILE A 272 -13.93 54.96 -40.78
CA ILE A 272 -13.30 53.96 -39.91
C ILE A 272 -11.87 53.72 -40.38
N TRP A 273 -10.90 53.99 -39.52
CA TRP A 273 -9.48 53.81 -39.80
C TRP A 273 -8.90 52.64 -39.02
N ILE A 274 -8.06 51.86 -39.70
CA ILE A 274 -7.32 50.75 -39.12
C ILE A 274 -5.86 50.94 -39.52
N GLU A 275 -5.03 51.37 -38.57
CA GLU A 275 -3.64 51.75 -38.80
C GLU A 275 -2.71 50.92 -37.92
N GLY A 276 -1.67 50.34 -38.51
CA GLY A 276 -0.68 49.53 -37.77
C GLY A 276 -1.25 48.30 -37.06
N CYS A 277 -2.48 47.89 -37.39
CA CYS A 277 -3.15 46.79 -36.72
C CYS A 277 -2.74 45.41 -37.27
N ILE A 278 -2.84 44.39 -36.42
CA ILE A 278 -2.50 43.01 -36.75
C ILE A 278 -3.73 42.12 -36.62
N PHE A 279 -4.00 41.28 -37.63
CA PHE A 279 -4.99 40.22 -37.56
C PHE A 279 -4.27 38.87 -37.58
N GLN A 280 -4.27 38.17 -36.45
CA GLN A 280 -3.52 36.94 -36.24
C GLN A 280 -4.45 35.80 -35.81
N ASN A 281 -4.30 34.63 -36.43
CA ASN A 281 -5.09 33.44 -36.09
C ASN A 281 -6.61 33.69 -36.10
N VAL A 282 -7.08 34.43 -37.11
CA VAL A 282 -8.50 34.75 -37.29
C VAL A 282 -9.18 33.63 -38.06
N TRP A 283 -10.26 33.10 -37.50
CA TRP A 283 -11.06 32.05 -38.14
C TRP A 283 -11.78 32.58 -39.38
N TYR A 284 -11.68 31.84 -40.49
CA TYR A 284 -12.36 32.16 -41.74
C TYR A 284 -13.87 31.90 -41.63
N ASN A 285 -14.68 32.94 -41.80
CA ASN A 285 -16.14 32.83 -41.81
C ASN A 285 -16.69 32.79 -43.25
N PRO A 286 -17.15 31.62 -43.75
CA PRO A 286 -17.65 31.52 -45.12
C PRO A 286 -18.98 32.28 -45.35
N TYR A 287 -19.72 32.61 -44.28
CA TYR A 287 -21.05 33.23 -44.37
C TYR A 287 -21.01 34.76 -44.43
N VAL A 288 -19.92 35.39 -43.97
CA VAL A 288 -19.76 36.85 -44.01
C VAL A 288 -19.12 37.30 -45.34
N ASN A 289 -18.36 36.41 -45.99
CA ASN A 289 -17.62 36.71 -47.22
C ASN A 289 -18.37 36.34 -48.51
N ASN A 290 -19.71 36.23 -48.50
CA ASN A 290 -20.50 35.76 -49.66
C ASN A 290 -19.98 34.44 -50.30
N GLY A 291 -19.28 33.59 -49.53
CA GLY A 291 -18.65 32.37 -50.03
C GLY A 291 -17.42 32.59 -50.93
N ARG A 292 -16.87 33.80 -51.05
CA ARG A 292 -15.69 34.11 -51.86
C ARG A 292 -14.56 34.67 -51.00
N PRO A 293 -13.37 34.04 -50.96
CA PRO A 293 -12.23 34.50 -50.15
C PRO A 293 -11.62 35.86 -50.54
N GLN A 294 -12.23 36.62 -51.46
CA GLN A 294 -11.58 37.75 -52.17
C GLN A 294 -12.40 39.05 -52.13
N ASP A 295 -13.59 39.06 -51.53
CA ASP A 295 -14.50 40.20 -51.58
C ASP A 295 -14.41 41.03 -50.29
N VAL A 296 -13.53 42.04 -50.29
CA VAL A 296 -13.64 43.18 -49.36
C VAL A 296 -14.78 44.05 -49.87
N SER A 297 -16.00 43.79 -49.39
CA SER A 297 -17.15 44.70 -49.57
C SER A 297 -17.50 45.31 -48.22
N ASP A 298 -18.11 46.50 -48.23
CA ASP A 298 -18.37 47.44 -47.12
C ASP A 298 -19.03 46.87 -45.84
N ALA A 299 -19.24 45.56 -45.73
CA ALA A 299 -19.89 44.87 -44.63
C ALA A 299 -18.94 44.27 -43.56
N ALA A 300 -17.66 44.00 -43.88
CA ALA A 300 -16.72 43.48 -42.89
C ALA A 300 -15.26 43.67 -43.34
N ILE A 301 -14.45 44.28 -42.46
CA ILE A 301 -12.99 44.22 -42.60
C ILE A 301 -12.56 42.95 -41.88
N LEU A 302 -12.41 41.88 -42.64
CA LEU A 302 -11.57 40.74 -42.28
C LEU A 302 -10.31 40.81 -43.14
N PRO A 303 -9.16 40.31 -42.66
CA PRO A 303 -7.95 40.23 -43.49
C PRO A 303 -8.22 39.51 -44.82
#